data_AF-A0A3S3SA49-F1
#
_entry.id   AF-A0A3S3SA49-F1
#
_cell.length_a   1.000
_cell.length_b   1.000
_cell.length_c   1.000
_cell.angle_alpha   90.00
_cell.angle_beta   90.00
_cell.angle_gamma   90.00
#
_symmetry.space_group_name_H-M   'P 1'
#
loop_
_entity.id
_entity.type
_entity.pdbx_description
1 polymer ?
#
loop_
_entity_poly.entity_id
_entity_poly.type
_entity_poly.pdbx_seq_one_letter_code
_entity_poly.pdbx_strand_id
1 'polypeptide(L)'
;MPAEPGAFQPRFDAIDRACLLRLPQIGPKVVDRLEAAGFDSLDTMRRAGLDAVVKAVCSQVGNRAWANRRRALARALGVPD
;
A
#
# COMPACT_ATOMS: atom_id res chain seq x y z
N MET A 1 -21.68 -9.61 25.40
CA MET A 1 -20.64 -8.58 25.28
C MET A 1 -20.27 -8.46 23.82
N PRO A 2 -20.43 -7.30 23.16
CA PRO A 2 -19.90 -7.13 21.83
C PRO A 2 -18.39 -6.97 21.94
N ALA A 3 -17.64 -7.76 21.20
CA ALA A 3 -16.23 -7.48 20.98
C ALA A 3 -16.17 -6.18 20.18
N GLU A 4 -15.81 -5.08 20.83
CA GLU A 4 -15.35 -3.89 20.14
C GLU A 4 -13.92 -4.19 19.68
N PRO A 5 -13.64 -4.39 18.38
CA PRO A 5 -12.28 -4.22 17.92
C PRO A 5 -12.02 -2.72 17.97
N GLY A 6 -11.41 -2.26 19.07
CA GLY A 6 -10.62 -1.04 19.03
C GLY A 6 -9.63 -1.19 17.90
N ALA A 7 -9.92 -0.57 16.75
CA ALA A 7 -9.12 -0.65 15.55
C ALA A 7 -7.78 0.04 15.82
N PHE A 8 -6.85 -0.72 16.39
CA PHE A 8 -5.48 -0.29 16.66
C PHE A 8 -4.71 -0.26 15.34
N GLN A 9 -4.98 0.80 14.60
CA GLN A 9 -4.19 1.43 13.54
C GLN A 9 -3.94 0.63 12.24
N PRO A 10 -4.14 1.29 11.08
CA PRO A 10 -3.81 0.75 9.76
C PRO A 10 -2.29 0.84 9.55
N ARG A 11 -1.56 -0.13 10.10
CA ARG A 11 -0.14 -0.29 9.78
C ARG A 11 0.07 -1.62 9.10
N PHE A 12 0.86 -1.62 8.03
CA PHE A 12 1.29 -2.86 7.40
C PHE A 12 1.98 -3.76 8.43
N ASP A 13 1.59 -5.02 8.44
CA ASP A 13 2.27 -6.05 9.23
C ASP A 13 3.77 -6.05 8.90
N ALA A 14 4.61 -6.40 9.87
CA ALA A 14 6.07 -6.36 9.70
C ALA A 14 6.52 -7.21 8.49
N ILE A 15 5.80 -8.30 8.22
CA ILE A 15 6.06 -9.20 7.08
C ILE A 15 5.68 -8.52 5.76
N ASP A 16 4.48 -7.96 5.67
CA ASP A 16 4.01 -7.23 4.49
C ASP A 16 4.91 -6.03 4.17
N ARG A 17 5.26 -5.28 5.21
CA ARG A 17 6.18 -4.13 5.13
C ARG A 17 7.56 -4.57 4.65
N ALA A 18 8.09 -5.69 5.16
CA ALA A 18 9.36 -6.25 4.68
C ALA A 18 9.26 -6.73 3.23
N CYS A 19 8.14 -7.33 2.82
CA CYS A 19 7.90 -7.77 1.44
C CYS A 19 7.87 -6.57 0.48
N LEU A 20 7.15 -5.51 0.86
CA LEU A 20 7.12 -4.23 0.17
C LEU A 20 8.53 -3.62 0.07
N LEU A 21 9.25 -3.49 1.19
CA LEU A 21 10.60 -2.90 1.25
C LEU A 21 11.65 -3.67 0.44
N ARG A 22 11.44 -4.96 0.15
CA ARG A 22 12.34 -5.76 -0.69
C ARG A 22 12.20 -5.44 -2.18
N LEU A 23 11.17 -4.73 -2.60
CA LEU A 23 10.94 -4.43 -4.00
C LEU A 23 11.71 -3.19 -4.45
N PRO A 24 12.36 -3.23 -5.63
CA PRO A 24 13.35 -2.22 -6.05
C PRO A 24 12.81 -0.80 -6.30
N GLN A 25 11.58 -0.46 -5.89
CA GLN A 25 11.04 0.91 -5.96
C GLN A 25 10.13 1.29 -4.78
N ILE A 26 9.97 0.38 -3.82
CA ILE A 26 9.11 0.57 -2.66
C ILE A 26 10.03 0.81 -1.46
N GLY A 27 10.20 2.08 -1.12
CA GLY A 27 10.96 2.50 0.05
C GLY A 27 10.06 2.67 1.29
N PRO A 28 10.65 2.93 2.47
CA PRO A 28 9.89 3.17 3.69
C PRO A 28 8.93 4.37 3.57
N LYS A 29 9.29 5.38 2.75
CA LYS A 29 8.40 6.51 2.41
C LYS A 29 7.15 6.09 1.62
N VAL A 30 7.19 4.99 0.88
CA VAL A 30 6.03 4.49 0.12
C VAL A 30 5.07 3.78 1.05
N VAL A 31 5.60 2.96 1.96
CA VAL A 31 4.79 2.29 2.99
C VAL A 31 4.10 3.33 3.87
N ASP A 32 4.84 4.33 4.35
CA ASP A 32 4.27 5.42 5.16
C ASP A 32 3.15 6.18 4.43
N ARG A 33 3.30 6.40 3.11
CA ARG A 33 2.25 7.02 2.28
C ARG A 33 1.04 6.11 2.06
N LEU A 34 1.24 4.79 1.98
CA LEU A 34 0.15 3.82 1.88
C LEU A 34 -0.64 3.75 3.19
N GLU A 35 0.07 3.72 4.32
CA GLU A 35 -0.53 3.80 5.66
C GLU A 35 -1.32 5.12 5.81
N ALA A 36 -0.75 6.24 5.38
CA ALA A 36 -1.40 7.55 5.39
C ALA A 36 -2.58 7.68 4.41
N ALA A 37 -2.66 6.81 3.41
CA ALA A 37 -3.81 6.70 2.50
C ALA A 37 -4.88 5.72 3.03
N GLY A 38 -4.64 5.09 4.19
CA GLY A 38 -5.58 4.18 4.83
C GLY A 38 -5.45 2.72 4.41
N PHE A 39 -4.37 2.35 3.73
CA PHE A 39 -4.10 0.94 3.40
C PHE A 39 -3.31 0.28 4.53
N ASP A 40 -3.91 -0.75 5.12
CA ASP A 40 -3.36 -1.50 6.25
C ASP A 40 -2.73 -2.84 5.85
N SER A 41 -3.09 -3.39 4.68
CA SER A 41 -2.71 -4.75 4.27
C SER A 41 -2.58 -4.86 2.74
N LEU A 42 -1.71 -5.77 2.26
CA LEU A 42 -1.66 -6.12 0.83
C LEU A 42 -3.00 -6.67 0.32
N ASP A 43 -3.79 -7.35 1.15
CA ASP A 43 -5.14 -7.82 0.77
C ASP A 43 -6.10 -6.65 0.53
N THR A 44 -6.11 -5.65 1.42
CA THR A 44 -6.90 -4.42 1.26
C THR A 44 -6.50 -3.70 -0.03
N MET A 45 -5.20 -3.60 -0.32
CA MET A 45 -4.72 -3.05 -1.60
C MET A 45 -5.14 -3.90 -2.80
N ARG A 46 -5.09 -5.23 -2.69
CA ARG A 46 -5.50 -6.16 -3.75
C ARG A 46 -6.99 -6.05 -4.04
N ARG A 47 -7.83 -5.91 -3.00
CA ARG A 47 -9.28 -5.72 -3.09
C ARG A 47 -9.66 -4.34 -3.64
N ALA A 48 -8.99 -3.29 -3.16
CA ALA A 48 -9.20 -1.93 -3.67
C ALA A 48 -8.75 -1.81 -5.14
N GLY A 49 -7.78 -2.63 -5.53
CA GLY A 49 -7.20 -2.61 -6.85
C GLY A 49 -6.03 -1.63 -6.89
N LEU A 50 -5.00 -2.03 -7.63
CA LEU A 50 -3.75 -1.30 -7.70
C LEU A 50 -3.92 0.13 -8.21
N ASP A 51 -4.82 0.32 -9.19
CA ASP A 51 -5.14 1.62 -9.73
C ASP A 51 -5.74 2.56 -8.69
N ALA A 52 -6.67 2.06 -7.86
CA ALA A 52 -7.29 2.85 -6.78
C ALA A 52 -6.26 3.25 -5.73
N VAL A 53 -5.35 2.34 -5.37
CA VAL A 53 -4.26 2.64 -4.43
C VAL A 53 -3.32 3.69 -4.99
N VAL A 54 -2.86 3.50 -6.23
CA VAL A 54 -1.98 4.46 -6.89
C VAL A 54 -2.67 5.81 -7.04
N LYS A 55 -3.96 5.85 -7.37
CA LYS A 55 -4.74 7.07 -7.50
C LYS A 55 -4.90 7.79 -6.16
N ALA A 56 -5.24 7.07 -5.09
CA ALA A 56 -5.36 7.63 -3.74
C ALA A 56 -4.04 8.27 -3.29
N VAL A 57 -2.94 7.53 -3.42
CA VAL A 57 -1.64 8.05 -3.00
C VAL A 57 -1.13 9.14 -3.95
N CYS A 58 -1.40 9.05 -5.25
CA CYS A 58 -1.06 10.10 -6.23
C CYS A 58 -1.82 11.40 -5.93
N SER A 59 -3.11 11.34 -5.58
CA SER A 59 -3.89 12.50 -5.12
C SER A 59 -3.31 13.14 -3.86
N GLN A 60 -2.72 12.34 -2.96
CA GLN A 60 -2.15 12.82 -1.70
C GLN A 60 -0.69 13.32 -1.81
N VAL A 61 0.06 12.83 -2.79
CA VAL A 61 1.47 13.22 -3.02
C VAL A 61 1.63 14.25 -4.13
N GLY A 62 0.69 14.31 -5.07
CA GLY A 62 0.75 15.16 -6.26
C GLY A 62 1.89 14.80 -7.22
N ASN A 63 2.50 13.62 -7.10
CA ASN A 63 3.76 13.32 -7.78
C ASN A 63 3.65 12.10 -8.73
N ARG A 64 4.04 12.32 -10.00
CA ARG A 64 4.16 11.31 -11.07
C ARG A 64 5.11 10.16 -10.73
N ALA A 65 5.94 10.29 -9.69
CA ALA A 65 6.79 9.22 -9.16
C ALA A 65 6.03 7.92 -8.82
N TRP A 66 4.70 7.99 -8.64
CA TRP A 66 3.85 6.82 -8.42
C TRP A 66 3.56 5.97 -9.66
N ALA A 67 3.72 6.51 -10.88
CA ALA A 67 3.48 5.73 -12.11
C ALA A 67 4.52 4.60 -12.29
N ASN A 68 5.80 4.86 -11.99
CA ASN A 68 6.84 3.82 -11.99
C ASN A 68 6.60 2.80 -10.86
N ARG A 69 6.15 3.29 -9.69
CA ARG A 69 5.82 2.46 -8.52
C ARG A 69 4.57 1.61 -8.71
N ARG A 70 3.63 1.98 -9.60
CA ARG A 70 2.48 1.16 -10.01
C ARG A 70 2.96 -0.23 -10.43
N ARG A 71 3.96 -0.29 -11.31
CA ARG A 71 4.57 -1.56 -11.74
C ARG A 71 5.26 -2.31 -10.61
N ALA A 72 5.93 -1.60 -9.70
CA ALA A 72 6.56 -2.24 -8.55
C ALA A 72 5.53 -2.87 -7.60
N LEU A 73 4.40 -2.20 -7.36
CA LEU A 73 3.27 -2.75 -6.61
C LEU A 73 2.60 -3.90 -7.36
N ALA A 74 2.46 -3.81 -8.68
CA ALA A 74 1.86 -4.88 -9.49
C ALA A 74 2.68 -6.16 -9.38
N ARG A 75 4.01 -6.02 -9.40
CA ARG A 75 4.95 -7.10 -9.08
C ARG A 75 4.83 -7.60 -7.64
N ALA A 76 4.63 -6.71 -6.66
CA ALA A 76 4.40 -7.09 -5.26
C ALA A 76 3.18 -8.00 -5.09
N LEU A 77 2.09 -7.61 -5.75
CA LEU A 77 0.78 -8.23 -5.64
C LEU A 77 0.62 -9.43 -6.60
N GLY A 78 1.59 -9.65 -7.50
CA GLY A 78 1.54 -10.70 -8.51
C GLY A 78 0.38 -10.52 -9.50
N VAL A 79 0.00 -9.27 -9.77
CA VAL A 79 -1.07 -8.93 -10.73
C VAL A 79 -0.47 -8.30 -11.98
N PRO A 80 -1.00 -8.59 -13.19
CA PRO A 80 -0.55 -7.97 -14.43
C PRO A 80 -0.88 -6.46 -14.48
N ASP A 81 0.00 -5.69 -15.13
CA ASP A 81 0.01 -4.21 -15.26
C ASP A 81 -1.15 -3.62 -16.09
#